data_AF-A0A1A7ZEC4-F1
#
_entry.id   AF-A0A1A7ZEC4-F1
#
_cell.length_a   1.000
_cell.length_b   1.000
_cell.length_c   1.000
_cell.angle_alpha   90.00
_cell.angle_beta   90.00
_cell.angle_gamma   90.00
#
_symmetry.space_group_name_H-M   'P 1'
#
loop_
_entity.id
_entity.type
_entity.pdbx_description
1 polymer ?
#
loop_
_entity_poly.entity_id
_entity_poly.type
_entity_poly.pdbx_seq_one_letter_code
_entity_poly.pdbx_strand_id
1 'polypeptide(L)'
;MEEEARCFLRRFVEEFPAALKEDDPLPVNTPSHQVSVEELHGESLELGLRLLAARGAPLGLSALLCQAALSQLLKDDLSAFHVPCEAESDQEEEDKLVLFQSEVVQRLFFNKLIAVALSWQQDLPLCPPPSPRPLLCSVHAIKNTRRKMEDKHVVLAEFNELFGTQDGVERAYYAVFDGHGGVDAASYSATHLHVVLSKEEMLHRDAATAFKSAFKRTDNMFRGKAKREHLRSGSTGVAVLIQGQELTVAWLGDSQAILVRKGQAVTLMDPHKPEREDEKQRIEDLGGCITYMGCWRVNGTYSVSRAIGDFDQKPYVSGEADCSTIQLSGEEDYVLLACDGFFDVVKPSEVPDLVLKGLQQTGDSEEAGDLSSEPPVSGVGQRVAQKLVGHAKAEGSSDNITVMLVFLRPPEQLLVQR
;
A
#
# COMPACT_ATOMS: atom_id res chain seq x y z
N MET A 1 5.48 -23.27 -8.98
CA MET A 1 6.00 -22.69 -7.73
C MET A 1 7.41 -23.17 -7.38
N GLU A 2 7.65 -24.44 -7.02
CA GLU A 2 9.01 -24.85 -6.58
C GLU A 2 10.06 -24.76 -7.71
N GLU A 3 9.72 -25.24 -8.92
CA GLU A 3 10.62 -25.16 -10.07
C GLU A 3 10.91 -23.71 -10.50
N GLU A 4 9.89 -22.84 -10.48
CA GLU A 4 10.03 -21.41 -10.74
C GLU A 4 10.94 -20.74 -9.71
N ALA A 5 10.78 -21.10 -8.43
CA ALA A 5 11.63 -20.61 -7.35
C ALA A 5 13.08 -21.04 -7.54
N ARG A 6 13.34 -22.32 -7.85
CA ARG A 6 14.69 -22.83 -8.16
C ARG A 6 15.29 -22.17 -9.40
N CYS A 7 14.47 -21.91 -10.43
CA CYS A 7 14.91 -21.20 -11.63
C CYS A 7 15.30 -19.75 -11.32
N PHE A 8 14.49 -19.05 -10.53
CA PHE A 8 14.79 -17.69 -10.08
C PHE A 8 16.08 -17.65 -9.24
N LEU A 9 16.19 -18.49 -8.20
CA LEU A 9 17.34 -18.49 -7.29
C LEU A 9 18.66 -18.75 -8.03
N ARG A 10 18.68 -19.64 -9.03
CA ARG A 10 19.87 -19.86 -9.87
C ARG A 10 20.33 -18.58 -10.56
N ARG A 11 19.41 -17.88 -11.25
CA ARG A 11 19.71 -16.62 -11.95
C ARG A 11 20.11 -15.51 -10.98
N PHE A 12 19.43 -15.42 -9.84
CA PHE A 12 19.70 -14.40 -8.82
C PHE A 12 21.09 -14.57 -8.18
N VAL A 13 21.48 -15.80 -7.84
CA VAL A 13 22.81 -16.10 -7.28
C VAL A 13 23.93 -15.94 -8.32
N GLU A 14 23.66 -16.19 -9.61
CA GLU A 14 24.62 -15.89 -10.68
C GLU A 14 24.93 -14.39 -10.77
N GLU A 15 23.92 -13.54 -10.57
CA GLU A 15 24.08 -12.08 -10.54
C GLU A 15 24.70 -11.59 -9.22
N PHE A 16 24.31 -12.18 -8.09
CA PHE A 16 24.80 -11.85 -6.75
C PHE A 16 25.50 -13.06 -6.10
N PRO A 17 26.73 -13.40 -6.54
CA PRO A 17 27.43 -14.58 -6.05
C PRO A 17 28.01 -14.42 -4.63
N ALA A 18 28.06 -13.20 -4.10
CA ALA A 18 28.61 -12.88 -2.80
C ALA A 18 27.98 -11.58 -2.25
N ALA A 19 28.25 -11.28 -0.98
CA ALA A 19 27.88 -10.02 -0.35
C ALA A 19 28.45 -8.81 -1.10
N LEU A 20 27.65 -7.75 -1.16
CA LEU A 20 28.04 -6.43 -1.67
C LEU A 20 29.18 -5.87 -0.81
N LYS A 21 30.23 -5.37 -1.47
CA LYS A 21 31.34 -4.68 -0.83
C LYS A 21 30.91 -3.30 -0.36
N GLU A 22 31.71 -2.66 0.48
CA GLU A 22 31.41 -1.34 1.05
C GLU A 22 31.23 -0.27 -0.04
N ASP A 23 32.06 -0.29 -1.08
CA ASP A 23 32.05 0.68 -2.18
C ASP A 23 31.09 0.36 -3.34
N ASP A 24 30.46 -0.82 -3.33
CA ASP A 24 29.58 -1.23 -4.43
C ASP A 24 28.29 -0.36 -4.40
N PRO A 25 27.72 0.11 -5.51
CA PRO A 25 26.43 0.79 -5.46
C PRO A 25 25.33 -0.17 -4.96
N LEU A 26 24.35 0.36 -4.22
CA LEU A 26 23.17 -0.43 -3.86
C LEU A 26 22.38 -0.81 -5.11
N PRO A 27 21.82 -2.03 -5.16
CA PRO A 27 21.07 -2.48 -6.33
C PRO A 27 19.70 -1.79 -6.47
N VAL A 28 19.21 -1.15 -5.40
CA VAL A 28 18.05 -0.26 -5.41
C VAL A 28 18.38 0.97 -4.55
N ASN A 29 18.07 2.17 -5.08
CA ASN A 29 18.31 3.43 -4.37
C ASN A 29 17.43 3.56 -3.13
N THR A 30 18.01 4.04 -2.05
CA THR A 30 17.28 4.34 -0.81
C THR A 30 16.41 5.59 -0.97
N PRO A 31 15.25 5.67 -0.29
CA PRO A 31 14.36 6.83 -0.38
C PRO A 31 14.95 8.07 0.31
N SER A 32 15.71 7.87 1.40
CA SER A 32 16.34 8.93 2.17
C SER A 32 17.76 8.53 2.59
N HIS A 33 18.56 9.51 3.02
CA HIS A 33 19.93 9.29 3.52
C HIS A 33 19.96 8.69 4.93
N GLN A 34 18.91 8.92 5.71
CA GLN A 34 18.79 8.45 7.09
C GLN A 34 17.50 7.67 7.26
N VAL A 35 17.52 6.67 8.14
CA VAL A 35 16.37 5.83 8.46
C VAL A 35 16.30 5.65 9.98
N SER A 36 15.11 5.80 10.56
CA SER A 36 14.88 5.52 11.98
C SER A 36 14.65 4.03 12.24
N VAL A 37 14.74 3.63 13.51
CA VAL A 37 14.42 2.25 13.95
C VAL A 37 13.00 1.83 13.52
N GLU A 38 12.02 2.74 13.61
CA GLU A 38 10.64 2.44 13.26
C GLU A 38 10.43 2.32 11.74
N GLU A 39 11.20 3.08 10.96
CA GLU A 39 11.15 3.06 9.48
C GLU A 39 11.90 1.86 8.89
N LEU A 40 12.93 1.37 9.58
CA LEU A 40 13.88 0.38 9.05
C LEU A 40 13.20 -0.84 8.43
N HIS A 41 12.23 -1.43 9.13
CA HIS A 41 11.52 -2.61 8.62
C HIS A 41 10.83 -2.30 7.29
N GLY A 42 10.06 -1.22 7.22
CA GLY A 42 9.31 -0.86 6.01
C GLY A 42 10.23 -0.50 4.84
N GLU A 43 11.26 0.32 5.07
CA GLU A 43 12.18 0.71 3.99
C GLU A 43 12.96 -0.49 3.45
N SER A 44 13.49 -1.36 4.32
CA SER A 44 14.20 -2.58 3.89
C SER A 44 13.27 -3.53 3.13
N LEU A 45 12.03 -3.71 3.60
CA LEU A 45 11.04 -4.54 2.94
C LEU A 45 10.72 -4.05 1.54
N GLU A 46 10.42 -2.75 1.40
CA GLU A 46 10.14 -2.11 0.11
C GLU A 46 11.33 -2.26 -0.86
N LEU A 47 12.56 -2.02 -0.40
CA LEU A 47 13.77 -2.17 -1.22
C LEU A 47 14.00 -3.61 -1.67
N GLY A 48 13.78 -4.58 -0.78
CA GLY A 48 13.89 -6.00 -1.09
C GLY A 48 12.85 -6.46 -2.11
N LEU A 49 11.59 -6.08 -1.92
CA LEU A 49 10.51 -6.41 -2.85
C LEU A 49 10.75 -5.78 -4.22
N ARG A 50 11.20 -4.52 -4.29
CA ARG A 50 11.56 -3.86 -5.56
C ARG A 50 12.72 -4.56 -6.27
N LEU A 51 13.76 -4.97 -5.54
CA LEU A 51 14.90 -5.70 -6.10
C LEU A 51 14.46 -7.00 -6.78
N LEU A 52 13.63 -7.76 -6.08
CA LEU A 52 13.15 -9.07 -6.49
C LEU A 52 12.13 -8.98 -7.63
N ALA A 53 11.19 -8.02 -7.55
CA ALA A 53 10.22 -7.75 -8.61
C ALA A 53 10.91 -7.34 -9.92
N ALA A 54 11.94 -6.48 -9.86
CA ALA A 54 12.72 -6.07 -11.03
C ALA A 54 13.42 -7.26 -11.74
N ARG A 55 13.55 -8.41 -11.07
CA ARG A 55 14.14 -9.65 -11.61
C ARG A 55 13.11 -10.75 -11.87
N GLY A 56 11.82 -10.44 -11.75
CA GLY A 56 10.74 -11.38 -11.98
C GLY A 56 10.69 -12.51 -10.95
N ALA A 57 10.99 -12.22 -9.68
CA ALA A 57 10.80 -13.17 -8.60
C ALA A 57 9.31 -13.48 -8.39
N PRO A 58 8.93 -14.75 -8.17
CA PRO A 58 7.58 -15.08 -7.74
C PRO A 58 7.23 -14.37 -6.41
N LEU A 59 5.99 -13.90 -6.25
CA LEU A 59 5.57 -13.12 -5.09
C LEU A 59 5.78 -13.87 -3.76
N GLY A 60 5.33 -15.13 -3.68
CA GLY A 60 5.54 -15.97 -2.50
C GLY A 60 7.01 -16.18 -2.14
N LEU A 61 7.89 -16.38 -3.13
CA LEU A 61 9.32 -16.48 -2.87
C LEU A 61 9.89 -15.14 -2.39
N SER A 62 9.42 -14.03 -2.96
CA SER A 62 9.86 -12.69 -2.59
C SER A 62 9.52 -12.39 -1.13
N ALA A 63 8.30 -12.70 -0.71
CA ALA A 63 7.85 -12.52 0.66
C ALA A 63 8.72 -13.33 1.63
N LEU A 64 8.97 -14.61 1.33
CA LEU A 64 9.79 -15.49 2.17
C LEU A 64 11.26 -15.02 2.26
N LEU A 65 11.89 -14.64 1.13
CA LEU A 65 13.26 -14.15 1.12
C LEU A 65 13.41 -12.87 1.93
N CYS A 66 12.51 -11.91 1.73
CA CYS A 66 12.49 -10.65 2.47
C CYS A 66 12.26 -10.89 3.98
N GLN A 67 11.30 -11.74 4.35
CA GLN A 67 11.01 -12.07 5.74
C GLN A 67 12.22 -12.71 6.44
N ALA A 68 12.89 -13.65 5.78
CA ALA A 68 14.06 -14.33 6.34
C ALA A 68 15.24 -13.36 6.52
N ALA A 69 15.50 -12.50 5.53
CA ALA A 69 16.56 -11.50 5.59
C ALA A 69 16.29 -10.43 6.66
N LEU A 70 15.07 -9.90 6.72
CA LEU A 70 14.64 -8.93 7.74
C LEU A 70 14.72 -9.50 9.14
N SER A 71 14.27 -10.74 9.33
CA SER A 71 14.33 -11.42 10.63
C SER A 71 15.77 -11.57 11.14
N GLN A 72 16.74 -11.69 10.24
CA GLN A 72 18.16 -11.66 10.59
C GLN A 72 18.66 -10.23 10.83
N LEU A 73 18.20 -9.23 10.07
CA LEU A 73 18.62 -7.84 10.23
C LEU A 73 18.17 -7.26 11.57
N LEU A 74 16.92 -7.51 11.94
CA LEU A 74 16.31 -6.98 13.17
C LEU A 74 16.90 -7.61 14.46
N LYS A 75 17.73 -8.65 14.34
CA LYS A 75 18.46 -9.27 15.45
C LYS A 75 19.90 -8.76 15.59
N ASP A 76 20.41 -8.05 14.58
CA ASP A 76 21.77 -7.52 14.63
C ASP A 76 21.84 -6.31 15.57
N ASP A 77 23.02 -6.10 16.15
CA ASP A 77 23.35 -4.84 16.80
C ASP A 77 23.74 -3.81 15.73
N LEU A 78 22.86 -2.83 15.53
CA LEU A 78 23.04 -1.77 14.54
C LEU A 78 23.70 -0.51 15.14
N SER A 79 24.14 -0.55 16.40
CA SER A 79 24.69 0.61 17.11
C SER A 79 25.90 1.24 16.43
N ALA A 80 26.68 0.44 15.69
CA ALA A 80 27.83 0.91 14.90
C ALA A 80 27.44 1.85 13.75
N PHE A 81 26.17 1.84 13.32
CA PHE A 81 25.67 2.62 12.18
C PHE A 81 24.86 3.86 12.60
N HIS A 82 24.85 4.18 13.90
CA HIS A 82 24.17 5.36 14.41
C HIS A 82 24.75 6.64 13.80
N VAL A 83 23.87 7.53 13.35
CA VAL A 83 24.25 8.91 13.01
C VAL A 83 24.39 9.69 14.31
N PRO A 84 25.55 10.32 14.59
CA PRO A 84 25.71 11.17 15.75
C PRO A 84 24.66 12.29 15.75
N CYS A 85 23.97 12.49 16.88
CA CYS A 85 23.02 13.57 17.03
C CYS A 85 23.81 14.90 17.12
N GLU A 86 23.73 15.73 16.08
CA GLU A 86 24.30 17.08 16.13
C GLU A 86 23.47 17.91 17.12
N ALA A 87 24.14 18.39 18.17
CA ALA A 87 23.54 19.20 19.22
C ALA A 87 23.25 20.62 18.70
N GLU A 88 22.15 20.79 17.95
CA GLU A 88 21.64 22.11 17.60
C GLU A 88 20.32 22.41 18.34
N SER A 89 20.48 23.24 19.39
CA SER A 89 19.54 24.21 19.98
C SER A 89 18.12 23.77 20.40
N ASP A 90 17.91 23.84 21.73
CA ASP A 90 16.67 24.25 22.41
C ASP A 90 15.33 23.73 21.85
N GLN A 91 15.18 22.41 21.73
CA GLN A 91 13.87 21.79 21.57
C GLN A 91 13.65 20.78 22.68
N GLU A 92 12.45 20.82 23.24
CA GLU A 92 11.96 20.05 24.39
C GLU A 92 12.31 18.56 24.30
N GLU A 93 12.39 17.87 25.45
CA GLU A 93 12.76 16.45 25.66
C GLU A 93 11.87 15.41 24.94
N GLU A 94 11.30 15.70 23.76
CA GLU A 94 10.57 14.74 22.94
C GLU A 94 11.56 13.85 22.17
N ASP A 95 11.76 12.65 22.71
CA ASP A 95 12.37 11.45 22.12
C ASP A 95 13.58 11.67 21.19
N LYS A 96 14.78 11.42 21.73
CA LYS A 96 15.99 11.22 20.91
C LYS A 96 15.78 10.06 19.94
N LEU A 97 15.27 10.37 18.75
CA LEU A 97 15.10 9.45 17.64
C LEU A 97 16.47 8.89 17.25
N VAL A 98 16.59 7.56 17.33
CA VAL A 98 17.79 6.84 16.86
C VAL A 98 17.71 6.72 15.34
N LEU A 99 18.70 7.30 14.66
CA LEU A 99 18.82 7.32 13.21
C LEU A 99 20.06 6.54 12.77
N PHE A 100 19.93 5.83 11.66
CA PHE A 100 21.02 5.13 11.01
C PHE A 100 21.33 5.73 9.64
N GLN A 101 22.56 5.56 9.18
CA GLN A 101 22.87 5.80 7.76
C GLN A 101 22.16 4.77 6.89
N SER A 102 21.22 5.25 6.07
CA SER A 102 20.32 4.38 5.30
C SER A 102 21.11 3.47 4.36
N GLU A 103 22.06 4.01 3.59
CA GLU A 103 22.84 3.20 2.65
C GLU A 103 23.55 2.00 3.31
N VAL A 104 24.15 2.22 4.49
CA VAL A 104 24.94 1.19 5.18
C VAL A 104 24.05 0.08 5.73
N VAL A 105 22.93 0.44 6.38
CA VAL A 105 22.01 -0.55 6.94
C VAL A 105 21.26 -1.29 5.83
N GLN A 106 20.92 -0.61 4.73
CA GLN A 106 20.28 -1.27 3.59
C GLN A 106 21.25 -2.19 2.83
N ARG A 107 22.55 -1.88 2.79
CA ARG A 107 23.57 -2.81 2.32
C ARG A 107 23.61 -4.08 3.16
N LEU A 108 23.56 -3.94 4.49
CA LEU A 108 23.51 -5.08 5.41
C LEU A 108 22.27 -5.93 5.17
N PHE A 109 21.11 -5.31 4.96
CA PHE A 109 19.88 -5.99 4.57
C PHE A 109 20.05 -6.78 3.26
N PHE A 110 20.55 -6.15 2.19
CA PHE A 110 20.76 -6.83 0.91
C PHE A 110 21.76 -7.99 1.04
N ASN A 111 22.82 -7.83 1.84
CA ASN A 111 23.77 -8.90 2.10
C ASN A 111 23.11 -10.10 2.79
N LYS A 112 22.18 -9.86 3.73
CA LYS A 112 21.37 -10.94 4.33
C LYS A 112 20.45 -11.58 3.32
N LEU A 113 19.79 -10.79 2.46
CA LEU A 113 18.94 -11.31 1.39
C LEU A 113 19.72 -12.20 0.41
N ILE A 114 20.91 -11.76 -0.02
CA ILE A 114 21.81 -12.53 -0.87
C ILE A 114 22.25 -13.81 -0.16
N ALA A 115 22.63 -13.75 1.12
CA ALA A 115 23.03 -14.91 1.89
C ALA A 115 21.90 -15.94 2.04
N VAL A 116 20.66 -15.49 2.28
CA VAL A 116 19.47 -16.37 2.30
C VAL A 116 19.26 -17.00 0.93
N ALA A 117 19.33 -16.23 -0.16
CA ALA A 117 19.16 -16.75 -1.52
C ALA A 117 20.23 -17.79 -1.90
N LEU A 118 21.49 -17.55 -1.53
CA LEU A 118 22.60 -18.49 -1.69
C LEU A 118 22.35 -19.81 -0.93
N SER A 119 21.88 -19.72 0.31
CA SER A 119 21.52 -20.89 1.11
C SER A 119 20.37 -21.67 0.48
N TRP A 120 19.31 -20.98 0.03
CA TRP A 120 18.11 -21.60 -0.51
C TRP A 120 18.29 -22.17 -1.93
N GLN A 121 19.30 -21.69 -2.66
CA GLN A 121 19.70 -22.32 -3.91
C GLN A 121 20.18 -23.77 -3.69
N GLN A 122 20.88 -24.02 -2.58
CA GLN A 122 21.39 -25.35 -2.22
C GLN A 122 20.30 -26.20 -1.56
N ASP A 123 19.60 -25.63 -0.58
CA ASP A 123 18.55 -26.28 0.18
C ASP A 123 17.33 -25.36 0.29
N LEU A 124 16.42 -25.50 -0.67
CA LEU A 124 15.19 -24.70 -0.72
C LEU A 124 14.26 -25.17 0.41
N PRO A 125 13.84 -24.29 1.34
CA PRO A 125 12.88 -24.68 2.37
C PRO A 125 11.56 -25.09 1.74
N LEU A 126 10.80 -25.92 2.47
CA LEU A 126 9.43 -26.25 2.09
C LEU A 126 8.61 -24.96 2.03
N CYS A 127 8.22 -24.56 0.83
CA CYS A 127 7.31 -23.44 0.65
C CYS A 127 5.95 -23.79 1.28
N PRO A 128 5.30 -22.85 1.98
CA PRO A 128 3.90 -23.03 2.37
C PRO A 128 3.06 -23.38 1.15
N PRO A 129 2.03 -24.23 1.29
CA PRO A 129 1.09 -24.45 0.21
C PRO A 129 0.44 -23.11 -0.18
N PRO A 130 0.11 -22.90 -1.47
CA PRO A 130 -0.64 -21.73 -1.87
C PRO A 130 -1.96 -21.66 -1.09
N SER A 131 -2.43 -20.43 -0.84
CA SER A 131 -3.78 -20.23 -0.29
C SER A 131 -4.80 -21.02 -1.11
N PRO A 132 -5.76 -21.71 -0.47
CA PRO A 132 -6.83 -22.41 -1.16
C PRO A 132 -7.80 -21.43 -1.86
N ARG A 133 -7.72 -20.13 -1.57
CA ARG A 133 -8.53 -19.07 -2.17
C ARG A 133 -7.63 -17.91 -2.62
N PRO A 134 -6.82 -18.09 -3.69
CA PRO A 134 -6.00 -17.02 -4.20
C PRO A 134 -6.90 -15.87 -4.69
N LEU A 135 -6.68 -14.68 -4.14
CA LEU A 135 -7.41 -13.49 -4.52
C LEU A 135 -6.76 -12.89 -5.77
N LEU A 136 -7.49 -12.90 -6.88
CA LEU A 136 -7.05 -12.19 -8.09
C LEU A 136 -7.20 -10.69 -7.85
N CYS A 137 -6.12 -9.93 -8.09
CA CYS A 137 -6.14 -8.48 -8.04
C CYS A 137 -5.81 -7.89 -9.41
N SER A 138 -6.65 -6.97 -9.90
CA SER A 138 -6.38 -6.11 -11.05
C SER A 138 -6.15 -4.70 -10.54
N VAL A 139 -4.99 -4.12 -10.83
CA VAL A 139 -4.67 -2.75 -10.44
C VAL A 139 -4.14 -1.97 -11.64
N HIS A 140 -4.55 -0.72 -11.77
CA HIS A 140 -4.01 0.18 -12.77
C HIS A 140 -3.95 1.60 -12.21
N ALA A 141 -2.81 2.25 -12.42
CA ALA A 141 -2.53 3.58 -11.88
C ALA A 141 -1.87 4.43 -12.97
N ILE A 142 -2.39 5.63 -13.22
CA ILE A 142 -1.86 6.56 -14.21
C ILE A 142 -1.74 7.97 -13.66
N LYS A 143 -0.70 8.67 -14.11
CA LYS A 143 -0.53 10.11 -13.86
C LYS A 143 -1.65 10.95 -14.51
N ASN A 144 -2.17 10.45 -15.64
CA ASN A 144 -3.15 11.13 -16.48
C ASN A 144 -2.69 12.56 -16.85
N THR A 145 -3.47 13.61 -16.54
CA THR A 145 -3.17 14.99 -16.96
C THR A 145 -2.32 15.78 -15.96
N ARG A 146 -2.12 15.25 -14.73
CA ARG A 146 -1.30 15.90 -13.70
C ARG A 146 0.18 15.91 -14.08
N ARG A 147 0.93 16.82 -13.46
CA ARG A 147 2.39 16.96 -13.70
C ARG A 147 3.19 15.83 -13.07
N LYS A 148 2.77 15.37 -11.89
CA LYS A 148 3.39 14.31 -11.09
C LYS A 148 2.36 13.20 -10.83
N MET A 149 2.87 12.00 -10.58
CA MET A 149 2.10 10.85 -10.08
C MET A 149 2.33 10.80 -8.58
N GLU A 150 1.36 11.26 -7.81
CA GLU A 150 1.40 11.37 -6.35
C GLU A 150 0.64 10.22 -5.68
N ASP A 151 -0.24 9.51 -6.41
CA ASP A 151 -0.84 8.26 -5.94
C ASP A 151 0.17 7.13 -5.74
N LYS A 152 -0.10 6.30 -4.74
CA LYS A 152 0.53 5.01 -4.47
C LYS A 152 -0.52 3.94 -4.20
N HIS A 153 -0.12 2.68 -4.35
CA HIS A 153 -0.95 1.55 -3.99
C HIS A 153 -0.10 0.40 -3.45
N VAL A 154 -0.73 -0.52 -2.72
CA VAL A 154 -0.09 -1.72 -2.16
C VAL A 154 -0.99 -2.91 -2.45
N VAL A 155 -0.41 -3.96 -3.04
CA VAL A 155 -1.04 -5.26 -3.28
C VAL A 155 -0.22 -6.29 -2.53
N LEU A 156 -0.78 -6.86 -1.46
CA LEU A 156 -0.06 -7.80 -0.61
C LEU A 156 -0.96 -9.01 -0.30
N ALA A 157 -0.96 -9.98 -1.21
CA ALA A 157 -1.66 -11.25 -1.02
C ALA A 157 -0.92 -12.19 -0.04
N GLU A 158 0.41 -12.08 0.01
CA GLU A 158 1.31 -12.90 0.85
C GLU A 158 1.59 -12.24 2.21
N PHE A 159 0.57 -11.64 2.84
CA PHE A 159 0.75 -10.87 4.09
C PHE A 159 1.36 -11.72 5.21
N ASN A 160 0.86 -12.95 5.38
CA ASN A 160 1.35 -13.87 6.40
C ASN A 160 2.82 -14.23 6.19
N GLU A 161 3.21 -14.57 4.96
CA GLU A 161 4.57 -14.96 4.60
C GLU A 161 5.53 -13.79 4.82
N LEU A 162 5.11 -12.58 4.46
CA LEU A 162 5.92 -11.37 4.58
C LEU A 162 6.25 -11.03 6.04
N PHE A 163 5.31 -11.30 6.95
CA PHE A 163 5.44 -10.99 8.38
C PHE A 163 5.66 -12.21 9.27
N GLY A 164 5.80 -13.41 8.70
CA GLY A 164 6.02 -14.66 9.44
C GLY A 164 4.84 -15.06 10.34
N THR A 165 3.61 -14.66 10.01
CA THR A 165 2.42 -14.95 10.80
C THR A 165 1.91 -16.37 10.56
N GLN A 166 1.92 -17.20 11.61
CA GLN A 166 1.58 -18.64 11.54
C GLN A 166 0.40 -19.04 12.45
N ASP A 167 -0.63 -18.20 12.53
CA ASP A 167 -1.82 -18.46 13.37
C ASP A 167 -2.94 -19.23 12.65
N GLY A 168 -2.69 -19.68 11.41
CA GLY A 168 -3.64 -20.44 10.60
C GLY A 168 -4.75 -19.59 9.97
N VAL A 169 -4.69 -18.26 10.10
CA VAL A 169 -5.63 -17.34 9.46
C VAL A 169 -4.94 -16.65 8.30
N GLU A 170 -5.47 -16.85 7.09
CA GLU A 170 -4.96 -16.20 5.90
C GLU A 170 -5.32 -14.72 5.90
N ARG A 171 -4.33 -13.89 5.55
CA ARG A 171 -4.49 -12.44 5.44
C ARG A 171 -4.00 -11.96 4.08
N ALA A 172 -4.74 -11.01 3.53
CA ALA A 172 -4.33 -10.23 2.38
C ALA A 172 -4.64 -8.75 2.63
N TYR A 173 -3.72 -7.89 2.22
CA TYR A 173 -3.78 -6.45 2.43
C TYR A 173 -3.72 -5.71 1.09
N TYR A 174 -4.59 -4.72 0.94
CA TYR A 174 -4.73 -3.93 -0.26
C TYR A 174 -4.93 -2.47 0.12
N ALA A 175 -4.25 -1.53 -0.53
CA ALA A 175 -4.43 -0.12 -0.24
C ALA A 175 -4.20 0.79 -1.44
N VAL A 176 -4.87 1.95 -1.41
CA VAL A 176 -4.66 3.09 -2.30
C VAL A 176 -4.41 4.33 -1.45
N PHE A 177 -3.39 5.10 -1.80
CA PHE A 177 -3.01 6.35 -1.14
C PHE A 177 -2.95 7.44 -2.19
N ASP A 178 -3.80 8.44 -2.09
CA ASP A 178 -3.77 9.62 -2.96
C ASP A 178 -2.93 10.70 -2.28
N GLY A 179 -1.88 11.17 -2.96
CA GLY A 179 -0.93 12.13 -2.40
C GLY A 179 -1.22 13.55 -2.88
N HIS A 180 -1.07 14.53 -2.00
CA HIS A 180 -1.18 15.94 -2.34
C HIS A 180 -0.06 16.78 -1.73
N GLY A 181 0.32 17.85 -2.43
CA GLY A 181 1.44 18.70 -2.00
C GLY A 181 2.81 18.01 -2.10
N GLY A 182 2.89 16.90 -2.83
CA GLY A 182 4.05 16.01 -2.94
C GLY A 182 3.67 14.55 -2.76
N VAL A 183 4.58 13.64 -3.13
CA VAL A 183 4.33 12.18 -3.11
C VAL A 183 4.80 11.52 -1.82
N ASP A 184 5.45 12.26 -0.91
CA ASP A 184 6.19 11.66 0.20
C ASP A 184 5.26 11.03 1.23
N ALA A 185 4.15 11.68 1.61
CA ALA A 185 3.15 11.10 2.51
C ALA A 185 2.51 9.82 1.96
N ALA A 186 2.16 9.79 0.67
CA ALA A 186 1.60 8.61 0.01
C ALA A 186 2.63 7.47 -0.08
N SER A 187 3.89 7.81 -0.41
CA SER A 187 5.00 6.85 -0.45
C SER A 187 5.28 6.27 0.93
N TYR A 188 5.31 7.12 1.95
CA TYR A 188 5.53 6.70 3.34
C TYR A 188 4.41 5.78 3.82
N SER A 189 3.16 6.13 3.52
CA SER A 189 1.99 5.31 3.88
C SER A 189 2.03 3.95 3.20
N ALA A 190 2.38 3.90 1.90
CA ALA A 190 2.55 2.66 1.16
C ALA A 190 3.67 1.78 1.73
N THR A 191 4.79 2.37 2.15
CA THR A 191 5.93 1.65 2.72
C THR A 191 5.68 1.15 4.15
N HIS A 192 4.93 1.89 4.98
CA HIS A 192 4.91 1.65 6.43
C HIS A 192 3.58 1.16 7.00
N LEU A 193 2.41 1.54 6.45
CA LEU A 193 1.13 1.27 7.12
C LEU A 193 0.88 -0.22 7.39
N HIS A 194 1.10 -1.06 6.38
CA HIS A 194 0.93 -2.52 6.48
C HIS A 194 1.94 -3.18 7.44
N VAL A 195 3.15 -2.61 7.56
CA VAL A 195 4.20 -3.05 8.49
C VAL A 195 3.89 -2.66 9.92
N VAL A 196 3.27 -1.49 10.13
CA VAL A 196 2.79 -1.08 11.45
C VAL A 196 1.61 -1.97 11.85
N LEU A 197 0.64 -2.15 10.95
CA LEU A 197 -0.53 -2.99 11.16
C LEU A 197 -0.16 -4.42 11.57
N SER A 198 0.84 -5.04 10.93
CA SER A 198 1.27 -6.41 11.23
C SER A 198 1.87 -6.58 12.64
N LYS A 199 2.23 -5.47 13.30
CA LYS A 199 2.79 -5.46 14.66
C LYS A 199 1.74 -5.09 15.73
N GLU A 200 0.53 -4.71 15.33
CA GLU A 200 -0.52 -4.34 16.27
C GLU A 200 -1.08 -5.57 16.98
N GLU A 201 -1.05 -5.58 18.31
CA GLU A 201 -1.50 -6.72 19.13
C GLU A 201 -2.98 -7.08 18.89
N MET A 202 -3.79 -6.06 18.57
CA MET A 202 -5.22 -6.22 18.33
C MET A 202 -5.55 -6.81 16.96
N LEU A 203 -4.58 -6.94 16.03
CA LEU A 203 -4.84 -7.40 14.66
C LEU A 203 -5.61 -8.74 14.62
N HIS A 204 -5.25 -9.66 15.50
CA HIS A 204 -5.85 -11.00 15.56
C HIS A 204 -7.25 -11.03 16.20
N ARG A 205 -7.67 -9.96 16.88
CA ARG A 205 -8.93 -9.92 17.67
C ARG A 205 -9.92 -8.87 17.19
N ASP A 206 -9.41 -7.70 16.84
CA ASP A 206 -10.15 -6.53 16.39
C ASP A 206 -9.28 -5.76 15.39
N ALA A 207 -9.41 -6.16 14.13
CA ALA A 207 -8.69 -5.54 13.03
C ALA A 207 -9.05 -4.05 12.88
N ALA A 208 -10.26 -3.63 13.24
CA ALA A 208 -10.67 -2.22 13.16
C ALA A 208 -9.89 -1.37 14.16
N THR A 209 -9.77 -1.83 15.42
CA THR A 209 -8.94 -1.15 16.42
C THR A 209 -7.45 -1.16 16.03
N ALA A 210 -6.95 -2.28 15.50
CA ALA A 210 -5.58 -2.38 15.00
C ALA A 210 -5.31 -1.37 13.87
N PHE A 211 -6.23 -1.23 12.91
CA PHE A 211 -6.13 -0.24 11.84
C PHE A 211 -6.09 1.20 12.36
N LYS A 212 -7.00 1.57 13.26
CA LYS A 212 -7.01 2.92 13.84
C LYS A 212 -5.68 3.26 14.51
N SER A 213 -5.15 2.30 15.27
CA SER A 213 -3.83 2.41 15.90
C SER A 213 -2.72 2.54 14.86
N ALA A 214 -2.74 1.69 13.84
CA ALA A 214 -1.73 1.68 12.77
C ALA A 214 -1.69 2.99 11.99
N PHE A 215 -2.85 3.51 11.55
CA PHE A 215 -2.93 4.81 10.87
C PHE A 215 -2.37 5.95 11.73
N LYS A 216 -2.79 6.01 13.01
CA LYS A 216 -2.30 7.04 13.94
C LYS A 216 -0.79 6.94 14.16
N ARG A 217 -0.26 5.72 14.31
CA ARG A 217 1.17 5.49 14.47
C ARG A 217 1.95 5.83 13.20
N THR A 218 1.46 5.45 12.02
CA THR A 218 2.07 5.85 10.74
C THR A 218 2.09 7.37 10.56
N ASP A 219 1.02 8.09 10.92
CA ASP A 219 1.00 9.57 10.88
C ASP A 219 2.03 10.19 11.84
N ASN A 220 2.17 9.65 13.06
CA ASN A 220 3.19 10.11 14.01
C ASN A 220 4.62 9.81 13.53
N MET A 221 4.86 8.62 12.98
CA MET A 221 6.16 8.27 12.40
C MET A 221 6.51 9.22 11.23
N PHE A 222 5.53 9.50 10.35
CA PHE A 222 5.70 10.43 9.24
C PHE A 222 5.96 11.86 9.73
N ARG A 223 5.38 12.30 10.86
CA ARG A 223 5.69 13.60 11.47
C ARG A 223 7.17 13.74 11.79
N GLY A 224 7.76 12.69 12.36
CA GLY A 224 9.19 12.62 12.62
C GLY A 224 9.99 12.81 11.34
N LYS A 225 9.68 12.06 10.27
CA LYS A 225 10.35 12.18 8.98
C LYS A 225 10.16 13.56 8.34
N ALA A 226 8.94 14.06 8.31
CA ALA A 226 8.60 15.35 7.73
C ALA A 226 9.31 16.51 8.42
N LYS A 227 9.49 16.45 9.74
CA LYS A 227 10.30 17.45 10.48
C LYS A 227 11.77 17.39 10.06
N ARG A 228 12.35 16.18 9.98
CA ARG A 228 13.78 15.98 9.60
C ARG A 228 14.08 16.36 8.15
N GLU A 229 13.14 16.10 7.25
CA GLU A 229 13.33 16.27 5.80
C GLU A 229 12.56 17.47 5.22
N HIS A 230 11.96 18.30 6.09
CA HIS A 230 11.15 19.48 5.73
C HIS A 230 10.01 19.18 4.74
N LEU A 231 9.35 18.04 4.90
CA LEU A 231 8.25 17.60 4.05
C LEU A 231 6.94 18.25 4.48
N ARG A 232 6.07 18.53 3.51
CA ARG A 232 4.76 19.18 3.70
C ARG A 232 3.62 18.47 2.96
N SER A 233 3.91 17.33 2.34
CA SER A 233 2.89 16.56 1.65
C SER A 233 1.91 15.92 2.64
N GLY A 234 0.70 15.67 2.14
CA GLY A 234 -0.31 14.88 2.81
C GLY A 234 -0.79 13.77 1.90
N SER A 235 -1.53 12.83 2.48
CA SER A 235 -2.12 11.75 1.71
C SER A 235 -3.40 11.24 2.33
N THR A 236 -4.38 11.00 1.47
CA THR A 236 -5.51 10.13 1.79
C THR A 236 -5.03 8.68 1.84
N GLY A 237 -5.82 7.79 2.42
CA GLY A 237 -5.53 6.38 2.39
C GLY A 237 -6.79 5.58 2.59
N VAL A 238 -7.01 4.59 1.74
CA VAL A 238 -8.01 3.55 1.95
C VAL A 238 -7.32 2.20 1.90
N ALA A 239 -7.51 1.41 2.95
CA ALA A 239 -6.88 0.11 3.11
C ALA A 239 -7.94 -0.95 3.43
N VAL A 240 -7.74 -2.14 2.89
CA VAL A 240 -8.57 -3.32 3.08
C VAL A 240 -7.69 -4.45 3.58
N LEU A 241 -8.06 -5.05 4.71
CA LEU A 241 -7.54 -6.32 5.18
C LEU A 241 -8.64 -7.38 5.04
N ILE A 242 -8.33 -8.44 4.31
CA ILE A 242 -9.14 -9.65 4.28
C ILE A 242 -8.46 -10.65 5.21
N GLN A 243 -9.14 -11.06 6.27
CA GLN A 243 -8.64 -11.97 7.30
C GLN A 243 -9.63 -13.13 7.46
N GLY A 244 -9.33 -14.29 6.87
CA GLY A 244 -10.25 -15.42 6.83
C GLY A 244 -11.58 -15.08 6.15
N GLN A 245 -12.67 -14.93 6.93
CA GLN A 245 -14.00 -14.55 6.46
C GLN A 245 -14.36 -13.10 6.81
N GLU A 246 -13.42 -12.31 7.31
CA GLU A 246 -13.65 -10.91 7.65
C GLU A 246 -12.98 -10.00 6.62
N LEU A 247 -13.71 -8.96 6.19
CA LEU A 247 -13.17 -7.85 5.42
C LEU A 247 -13.27 -6.59 6.26
N THR A 248 -12.12 -6.01 6.59
CA THR A 248 -12.03 -4.74 7.32
C THR A 248 -11.50 -3.65 6.39
N VAL A 249 -12.25 -2.57 6.26
CA VAL A 249 -11.86 -1.35 5.56
C VAL A 249 -11.47 -0.30 6.59
N ALA A 250 -10.38 0.42 6.33
CA ALA A 250 -9.96 1.57 7.11
C ALA A 250 -9.57 2.71 6.19
N TRP A 251 -9.96 3.95 6.51
CA TRP A 251 -9.70 5.08 5.62
C TRP A 251 -9.47 6.43 6.31
N LEU A 252 -8.75 7.29 5.60
CA LEU A 252 -8.52 8.71 5.82
C LEU A 252 -8.72 9.44 4.49
N GLY A 253 -9.44 10.55 4.48
CA GLY A 253 -9.69 11.32 3.26
C GLY A 253 -10.82 10.74 2.39
N ASP A 254 -10.75 11.00 1.09
CA ASP A 254 -11.83 10.79 0.13
C ASP A 254 -11.55 9.75 -0.97
N SER A 255 -10.40 9.07 -0.93
CA SER A 255 -10.25 7.75 -1.55
C SER A 255 -11.29 6.78 -0.97
N GLN A 256 -11.87 5.92 -1.80
CA GLN A 256 -13.01 5.10 -1.40
C GLN A 256 -12.80 3.62 -1.68
N ALA A 257 -13.49 2.79 -0.89
CA ALA A 257 -13.66 1.38 -1.12
C ALA A 257 -15.13 1.00 -1.22
N ILE A 258 -15.47 0.16 -2.17
CA ILE A 258 -16.83 -0.36 -2.38
C ILE A 258 -16.78 -1.88 -2.46
N LEU A 259 -17.76 -2.53 -1.85
CA LEU A 259 -17.97 -3.97 -2.02
C LEU A 259 -19.06 -4.17 -3.05
N VAL A 260 -18.91 -5.15 -3.93
CA VAL A 260 -20.00 -5.62 -4.77
C VAL A 260 -20.42 -7.01 -4.32
N ARG A 261 -21.71 -7.18 -4.07
CA ARG A 261 -22.32 -8.45 -3.67
C ARG A 261 -23.50 -8.73 -4.58
N LYS A 262 -23.46 -9.86 -5.29
CA LYS A 262 -24.49 -10.27 -6.26
C LYS A 262 -24.81 -9.17 -7.28
N GLY A 263 -23.77 -8.52 -7.80
CA GLY A 263 -23.87 -7.44 -8.78
C GLY A 263 -24.41 -6.11 -8.24
N GLN A 264 -24.56 -5.97 -6.91
CA GLN A 264 -25.01 -4.72 -6.28
C GLN A 264 -23.90 -4.10 -5.45
N ALA A 265 -23.72 -2.78 -5.58
CA ALA A 265 -22.79 -2.02 -4.75
C ALA A 265 -23.31 -1.92 -3.31
N VAL A 266 -22.42 -2.19 -2.37
CA VAL A 266 -22.64 -2.12 -0.92
C VAL A 266 -21.71 -1.05 -0.36
N THR A 267 -22.30 -0.07 0.33
CA THR A 267 -21.55 1.00 1.00
C THR A 267 -20.78 0.44 2.18
N LEU A 268 -19.45 0.58 2.15
CA LEU A 268 -18.56 0.16 3.25
C LEU A 268 -18.13 1.32 4.16
N MET A 269 -18.09 2.52 3.59
CA MET A 269 -17.49 3.70 4.17
C MET A 269 -18.17 4.97 3.67
N ASP A 270 -17.96 6.08 4.39
CA ASP A 270 -18.35 7.43 3.97
C ASP A 270 -17.08 8.31 3.87
N PRO A 271 -16.75 8.85 2.68
CA PRO A 271 -15.56 9.69 2.48
C PRO A 271 -15.45 10.86 3.47
N HIS A 272 -14.23 11.20 3.88
CA HIS A 272 -13.96 12.32 4.77
C HIS A 272 -13.89 13.65 4.02
N LYS A 273 -15.07 14.20 3.71
CA LYS A 273 -15.21 15.47 3.02
C LYS A 273 -15.46 16.63 4.00
N PRO A 274 -14.90 17.84 3.76
CA PRO A 274 -15.08 19.00 4.63
C PRO A 274 -16.54 19.38 4.89
N GLU A 275 -17.45 19.11 3.94
CA GLU A 275 -18.88 19.37 4.06
C GLU A 275 -19.70 18.27 4.75
N ARG A 276 -19.08 17.14 5.12
CA ARG A 276 -19.75 16.09 5.90
C ARG A 276 -20.05 16.65 7.29
N GLU A 277 -21.29 16.50 7.75
CA GLU A 277 -21.79 17.29 8.89
C GLU A 277 -20.98 17.08 10.18
N ASP A 278 -20.57 15.85 10.48
CA ASP A 278 -19.74 15.51 11.64
C ASP A 278 -18.31 16.08 11.51
N GLU A 279 -17.72 16.03 10.32
CA GLU A 279 -16.39 16.58 10.05
C GLU A 279 -16.39 18.12 10.10
N LYS A 280 -17.42 18.75 9.52
CA LYS A 280 -17.63 20.19 9.59
C LYS A 280 -17.75 20.64 11.04
N GLN A 281 -18.63 20.01 11.82
CA GLN A 281 -18.81 20.34 13.23
C GLN A 281 -17.51 20.15 14.01
N ARG A 282 -16.78 19.04 13.81
CA ARG A 282 -15.48 18.79 14.44
C ARG A 282 -14.48 19.91 14.13
N ILE A 283 -14.41 20.37 12.89
CA ILE A 283 -13.47 21.41 12.46
C ILE A 283 -13.86 22.78 13.06
N GLU A 284 -15.15 23.12 13.04
CA GLU A 284 -15.67 24.37 13.62
C GLU A 284 -15.48 24.42 15.15
N ASP A 285 -15.68 23.28 15.84
CA ASP A 285 -15.44 23.15 17.30
C ASP A 285 -13.97 23.36 17.68
N LEU A 286 -13.04 23.03 16.77
CA LEU A 286 -11.60 23.28 16.92
C LEU A 286 -11.21 24.73 16.57
N GLY A 287 -12.16 25.57 16.15
CA GLY A 287 -11.94 26.95 15.73
C GLY A 287 -11.52 27.13 14.26
N GLY A 288 -11.62 26.07 13.46
CA GLY A 288 -11.40 26.12 12.02
C GLY A 288 -12.65 26.59 11.27
N CYS A 289 -12.56 26.67 9.94
CA CYS A 289 -13.71 26.98 9.10
C CYS A 289 -13.74 26.17 7.80
N ILE A 290 -14.94 25.98 7.25
CA ILE A 290 -15.15 25.34 5.95
C ILE A 290 -15.57 26.40 4.95
N THR A 291 -14.77 26.57 3.89
CA THR A 291 -14.99 27.60 2.85
C THR A 291 -15.15 26.94 1.48
N TYR A 292 -16.12 27.40 0.69
CA TYR A 292 -16.31 26.94 -0.68
C TYR A 292 -15.46 27.74 -1.66
N MET A 293 -14.51 27.08 -2.35
CA MET A 293 -13.65 27.65 -3.39
C MET A 293 -13.52 26.67 -4.56
N GLY A 294 -14.60 26.53 -5.34
CA GLY A 294 -14.75 25.50 -6.38
C GLY A 294 -15.09 24.11 -5.81
N CYS A 295 -14.51 23.77 -4.67
CA CYS A 295 -14.92 22.69 -3.78
C CYS A 295 -14.87 23.18 -2.32
N TRP A 296 -15.45 22.42 -1.39
CA TRP A 296 -15.36 22.72 0.04
C TRP A 296 -13.96 22.45 0.55
N ARG A 297 -13.43 23.39 1.36
CA ARG A 297 -12.06 23.34 1.85
C ARG A 297 -11.96 23.71 3.33
N VAL A 298 -11.13 22.96 4.05
CA VAL A 298 -10.71 23.26 5.42
C VAL A 298 -9.79 24.48 5.41
N ASN A 299 -10.16 25.52 6.16
CA ASN A 299 -9.46 26.80 6.24
C ASN A 299 -9.16 27.43 4.88
N GLY A 300 -9.98 27.13 3.86
CA GLY A 300 -9.81 27.61 2.48
C GLY A 300 -8.70 26.90 1.67
N THR A 301 -8.01 25.90 2.23
CA THR A 301 -6.83 25.29 1.59
C THR A 301 -7.06 23.83 1.17
N TYR A 302 -7.50 22.94 2.07
CA TYR A 302 -7.50 21.48 1.83
C TYR A 302 -8.89 20.95 1.54
N SER A 303 -9.05 20.13 0.48
CA SER A 303 -10.33 19.53 0.08
C SER A 303 -10.70 18.25 0.84
N VAL A 304 -9.87 17.83 1.79
CA VAL A 304 -10.09 16.66 2.65
C VAL A 304 -10.09 17.08 4.12
N SER A 305 -10.88 16.39 4.95
CA SER A 305 -10.96 16.68 6.40
C SER A 305 -10.06 15.79 7.25
N ARG A 306 -9.55 14.69 6.69
CA ARG A 306 -8.62 13.76 7.36
C ARG A 306 -7.54 13.27 6.40
N ALA A 307 -6.31 13.15 6.86
CA ALA A 307 -5.14 12.71 6.08
C ALA A 307 -3.96 12.30 6.96
N ILE A 308 -3.06 11.46 6.42
CA ILE A 308 -1.69 11.33 6.91
C ILE A 308 -0.89 12.54 6.43
N GLY A 309 -0.04 13.12 7.27
CA GLY A 309 0.68 14.35 6.91
C GLY A 309 -0.14 15.60 7.22
N ASP A 310 -0.05 16.62 6.37
CA ASP A 310 -0.73 17.92 6.55
C ASP A 310 -0.53 18.54 7.94
N PHE A 311 0.69 18.44 8.47
CA PHE A 311 1.00 18.82 9.85
C PHE A 311 0.76 20.31 10.15
N ASP A 312 0.78 21.17 9.14
CA ASP A 312 0.46 22.59 9.26
C ASP A 312 -1.04 22.87 9.43
N GLN A 313 -1.89 21.86 9.18
CA GLN A 313 -3.34 21.93 9.37
C GLN A 313 -3.86 21.08 10.52
N LYS A 314 -3.01 20.33 11.22
CA LYS A 314 -3.46 19.63 12.43
C LYS A 314 -3.75 20.67 13.52
N PRO A 315 -4.87 20.57 14.27
CA PRO A 315 -5.77 19.40 14.35
C PRO A 315 -6.99 19.43 13.41
N TYR A 316 -7.15 20.44 12.54
CA TYR A 316 -8.30 20.55 11.65
C TYR A 316 -8.36 19.39 10.65
N VAL A 317 -7.25 19.12 9.95
CA VAL A 317 -7.10 17.90 9.14
C VAL A 317 -6.67 16.76 10.06
N SER A 318 -7.59 15.85 10.40
CA SER A 318 -7.33 14.81 11.41
C SER A 318 -6.47 13.66 10.87
N GLY A 319 -5.60 13.10 11.71
CA GLY A 319 -4.89 11.84 11.44
C GLY A 319 -5.62 10.59 11.94
N GLU A 320 -6.89 10.72 12.37
CA GLU A 320 -7.66 9.62 12.95
C GLU A 320 -8.52 8.91 11.90
N ALA A 321 -8.19 7.65 11.60
CA ALA A 321 -8.89 6.86 10.60
C ALA A 321 -10.26 6.35 11.10
N ASP A 322 -11.22 6.26 10.19
CA ASP A 322 -12.44 5.48 10.40
C ASP A 322 -12.24 4.05 9.91
N CYS A 323 -13.02 3.12 10.45
CA CYS A 323 -12.96 1.70 10.08
C CYS A 323 -14.34 1.07 10.07
N SER A 324 -14.50 0.05 9.24
CA SER A 324 -15.71 -0.77 9.11
C SER A 324 -15.31 -2.21 8.83
N THR A 325 -15.93 -3.16 9.56
CA THR A 325 -15.70 -4.60 9.39
C THR A 325 -16.99 -5.28 8.97
N ILE A 326 -16.90 -6.13 7.95
CA ILE A 326 -18.00 -6.96 7.48
C ILE A 326 -17.60 -8.43 7.48
N GLN A 327 -18.59 -9.29 7.72
CA GLN A 327 -18.43 -10.73 7.53
C GLN A 327 -18.75 -11.10 6.08
N LEU A 328 -17.84 -11.84 5.46
CA LEU A 328 -17.97 -12.38 4.12
C LEU A 328 -18.81 -13.65 4.18
N SER A 329 -19.94 -13.67 3.47
CA SER A 329 -20.81 -14.83 3.39
C SER A 329 -20.44 -15.78 2.24
N GLY A 330 -19.49 -15.37 1.38
CA GLY A 330 -19.15 -16.05 0.12
C GLY A 330 -20.03 -15.62 -1.05
N GLU A 331 -20.91 -14.64 -0.85
CA GLU A 331 -21.75 -14.04 -1.89
C GLU A 331 -21.15 -12.76 -2.47
N GLU A 332 -20.03 -12.29 -1.93
CA GLU A 332 -19.32 -11.11 -2.39
C GLU A 332 -18.61 -11.40 -3.70
N ASP A 333 -18.71 -10.49 -4.67
CA ASP A 333 -18.07 -10.61 -5.98
C ASP A 333 -16.62 -10.14 -5.91
N TYR A 334 -16.44 -8.91 -5.43
CA TYR A 334 -15.16 -8.21 -5.35
C TYR A 334 -15.26 -6.98 -4.45
N VAL A 335 -14.09 -6.48 -4.05
CA VAL A 335 -13.93 -5.14 -3.46
C VAL A 335 -13.11 -4.27 -4.42
N LEU A 336 -13.53 -3.04 -4.62
CA LEU A 336 -12.83 -2.05 -5.44
C LEU A 336 -12.36 -0.89 -4.54
N LEU A 337 -11.09 -0.52 -4.66
CA LEU A 337 -10.49 0.66 -4.02
C LEU A 337 -10.06 1.63 -5.12
N ALA A 338 -10.33 2.93 -4.97
CA ALA A 338 -9.84 3.94 -5.90
C ALA A 338 -9.72 5.32 -5.26
N CYS A 339 -8.88 6.17 -5.84
CA CYS A 339 -8.77 7.59 -5.49
C CYS A 339 -9.94 8.42 -6.06
N ASP A 340 -9.98 9.70 -5.70
CA ASP A 340 -11.01 10.64 -6.16
C ASP A 340 -10.97 10.84 -7.69
N GLY A 341 -9.81 10.72 -8.33
CA GLY A 341 -9.65 10.77 -9.77
C GLY A 341 -10.48 9.73 -10.53
N PHE A 342 -10.95 8.67 -9.86
CA PHE A 342 -11.99 7.77 -10.36
C PHE A 342 -13.39 8.16 -9.86
N PHE A 343 -13.56 8.33 -8.54
CA PHE A 343 -14.88 8.51 -7.92
C PHE A 343 -15.53 9.89 -8.13
N ASP A 344 -14.79 10.90 -8.59
CA ASP A 344 -15.32 12.20 -8.98
C ASP A 344 -16.16 12.13 -10.27
N VAL A 345 -15.90 11.13 -11.12
CA VAL A 345 -16.58 10.95 -12.41
C VAL A 345 -17.38 9.66 -12.50
N VAL A 346 -17.13 8.68 -11.62
CA VAL A 346 -17.87 7.41 -11.57
C VAL A 346 -18.59 7.25 -10.23
N LYS A 347 -19.91 7.04 -10.27
CA LYS A 347 -20.67 6.76 -9.05
C LYS A 347 -20.50 5.31 -8.60
N PRO A 348 -20.52 5.02 -7.29
CA PRO A 348 -20.48 3.66 -6.77
C PRO A 348 -21.52 2.71 -7.39
N SER A 349 -22.72 3.20 -7.73
CA SER A 349 -23.78 2.42 -8.36
C SER A 349 -23.48 1.99 -9.80
N GLU A 350 -22.56 2.65 -10.48
CA GLU A 350 -22.20 2.38 -11.88
C GLU A 350 -21.08 1.34 -11.99
N VAL A 351 -20.32 1.14 -10.90
CA VAL A 351 -19.18 0.22 -10.87
C VAL A 351 -19.54 -1.20 -11.28
N PRO A 352 -20.64 -1.82 -10.80
CA PRO A 352 -20.98 -3.19 -11.20
C PRO A 352 -21.08 -3.39 -12.70
N ASP A 353 -21.72 -2.45 -13.40
CA ASP A 353 -21.89 -2.49 -14.85
C ASP A 353 -20.56 -2.26 -15.58
N LEU A 354 -19.71 -1.37 -15.07
CA LEU A 354 -18.40 -1.09 -15.66
C LEU A 354 -17.44 -2.27 -15.51
N VAL A 355 -17.40 -2.92 -14.35
CA VAL A 355 -16.59 -4.12 -14.12
C VAL A 355 -17.06 -5.25 -15.02
N LEU A 356 -18.37 -5.46 -15.14
CA LEU A 356 -18.92 -6.52 -16.02
C LEU A 356 -18.56 -6.27 -17.49
N LYS A 357 -18.69 -5.03 -17.97
CA LYS A 357 -18.25 -4.64 -19.33
C LYS A 357 -16.75 -4.88 -19.51
N GLY A 358 -15.94 -4.53 -18.50
CA GLY A 358 -14.51 -4.76 -18.49
C GLY A 358 -14.16 -6.25 -18.62
N LEU A 359 -14.84 -7.10 -17.86
CA LEU A 359 -14.66 -8.56 -17.89
C LEU A 359 -14.97 -9.16 -19.27
N GLN A 360 -16.09 -8.75 -19.87
CA GLN A 360 -16.51 -9.21 -21.20
C GLN A 360 -15.46 -8.85 -22.27
N GLN A 361 -15.00 -7.59 -22.27
CA GLN A 361 -14.02 -7.12 -23.25
C GLN A 361 -12.63 -7.76 -23.08
N THR A 362 -12.26 -8.16 -21.87
CA THR A 362 -11.00 -8.89 -21.62
C THR A 362 -11.05 -10.35 -22.08
N GLY A 363 -12.23 -10.94 -22.20
CA GLY A 363 -12.40 -12.28 -22.77
C GLY A 363 -12.22 -12.33 -24.29
N ASP A 364 -12.42 -11.20 -24.98
CA ASP A 364 -12.45 -11.12 -26.45
C ASP A 364 -11.14 -10.59 -27.08
N SER A 365 -10.22 -10.04 -26.29
CA SER A 365 -9.04 -9.31 -26.80
C SER A 365 -7.73 -10.10 -26.64
N GLU A 366 -7.45 -11.01 -27.58
CA GLU A 366 -6.10 -11.60 -27.76
C GLU A 366 -5.13 -10.70 -28.56
N GLU A 367 -5.53 -9.53 -29.07
CA GLU A 367 -4.63 -8.74 -29.93
C GLU A 367 -4.57 -7.22 -29.64
N ALA A 368 -3.32 -6.74 -29.73
CA ALA A 368 -2.84 -5.37 -29.99
C ALA A 368 -2.54 -4.41 -28.82
N GLY A 369 -1.24 -4.21 -28.58
CA GLY A 369 -0.61 -2.92 -28.94
C GLY A 369 -0.33 -1.88 -27.86
N ASP A 370 0.94 -1.86 -27.44
CA ASP A 370 1.79 -0.67 -27.14
C ASP A 370 2.00 -0.18 -25.68
N LEU A 371 3.29 -0.16 -25.32
CA LEU A 371 4.04 0.59 -24.29
C LEU A 371 3.55 0.59 -22.83
N SER A 372 3.65 -0.56 -22.16
CA SER A 372 3.99 -0.60 -20.72
C SER A 372 4.91 -1.78 -20.45
N SER A 373 5.95 -1.57 -19.65
CA SER A 373 7.00 -2.52 -19.26
C SER A 373 6.50 -3.61 -18.29
N GLU A 374 5.28 -4.11 -18.50
CA GLU A 374 4.62 -5.11 -17.67
C GLU A 374 4.51 -6.41 -18.49
N PRO A 375 4.86 -7.59 -17.93
CA PRO A 375 4.75 -8.85 -18.65
C PRO A 375 3.29 -9.13 -19.05
N PRO A 376 3.04 -9.82 -20.18
CA PRO A 376 1.69 -10.13 -20.63
C PRO A 376 1.06 -11.12 -19.67
N VAL A 377 0.23 -10.62 -18.75
CA VAL A 377 -0.61 -11.47 -17.91
C VAL A 377 -1.89 -11.77 -18.70
N SER A 378 -2.05 -13.02 -19.12
CA SER A 378 -3.22 -13.54 -19.82
C SER A 378 -4.17 -14.16 -18.80
N GLY A 379 -5.33 -13.55 -18.56
CA GLY A 379 -6.33 -14.06 -17.64
C GLY A 379 -7.54 -13.14 -17.56
N VAL A 380 -8.73 -13.73 -17.51
CA VAL A 380 -9.99 -13.00 -17.33
C VAL A 380 -9.89 -12.16 -16.05
N GLY A 381 -10.26 -10.88 -16.11
CA GLY A 381 -10.23 -10.00 -14.93
C GLY A 381 -8.95 -9.19 -14.74
N GLN A 382 -7.80 -9.61 -15.29
CA GLN A 382 -6.50 -8.97 -14.99
C GLN A 382 -6.38 -7.53 -15.49
N ARG A 383 -7.08 -7.16 -16.57
CA ARG A 383 -7.05 -5.81 -17.15
C ARG A 383 -8.30 -4.98 -16.88
N VAL A 384 -9.17 -5.41 -15.96
CA VAL A 384 -10.40 -4.67 -15.66
C VAL A 384 -10.09 -3.29 -15.09
N ALA A 385 -9.14 -3.17 -14.16
CA ALA A 385 -8.76 -1.87 -13.62
C ALA A 385 -8.28 -0.90 -14.71
N GLN A 386 -7.55 -1.38 -15.72
CA GLN A 386 -7.13 -0.57 -16.86
C GLN A 386 -8.33 -0.02 -17.66
N LYS A 387 -9.38 -0.83 -17.84
CA LYS A 387 -10.63 -0.39 -18.51
C LYS A 387 -11.38 0.63 -17.68
N LEU A 388 -11.44 0.46 -16.36
CA LEU A 388 -12.06 1.41 -15.44
C LEU A 388 -11.34 2.76 -15.43
N VAL A 389 -10.01 2.75 -15.39
CA VAL A 389 -9.19 3.97 -15.54
C VAL A 389 -9.43 4.64 -16.90
N GLY A 390 -9.49 3.85 -17.98
CA GLY A 390 -9.80 4.36 -19.32
C GLY A 390 -11.18 5.02 -19.40
N HIS A 391 -12.17 4.46 -18.71
CA HIS A 391 -13.51 5.04 -18.60
C HIS A 391 -13.50 6.36 -17.83
N ALA A 392 -12.89 6.41 -16.64
CA ALA A 392 -12.81 7.65 -15.85
C ALA A 392 -12.10 8.78 -16.62
N LYS A 393 -11.06 8.45 -17.39
CA LYS A 393 -10.41 9.41 -18.29
C LYS A 393 -11.36 9.91 -19.39
N ALA A 394 -12.19 9.04 -19.97
CA ALA A 394 -13.16 9.41 -21.01
C ALA A 394 -14.30 10.27 -20.45
N GLU A 395 -14.71 10.06 -19.20
CA GLU A 395 -15.70 10.87 -18.50
C GLU A 395 -15.14 12.22 -17.99
N GLY A 396 -13.87 12.52 -18.29
CA GLY A 396 -13.28 13.84 -18.09
C GLY A 396 -12.43 14.00 -16.83
N SER A 397 -12.04 12.91 -16.16
CA SER A 397 -11.11 13.00 -15.03
C SER A 397 -9.79 13.65 -15.46
N SER A 398 -9.37 14.65 -14.70
CA SER A 398 -8.08 15.35 -14.88
C SER A 398 -7.04 14.99 -13.81
N ASP A 399 -7.39 14.17 -12.82
CA ASP A 399 -6.49 13.82 -11.73
C ASP A 399 -5.59 12.62 -12.04
N ASN A 400 -4.64 12.30 -11.14
CA ASN A 400 -4.10 10.95 -11.03
C ASN A 400 -5.27 9.96 -10.86
N ILE A 401 -5.16 8.78 -11.47
CA ILE A 401 -6.23 7.80 -11.39
C ILE A 401 -5.61 6.46 -11.03
N THR A 402 -5.96 5.96 -9.85
CA THR A 402 -5.61 4.64 -9.35
C THR A 402 -6.86 3.86 -9.04
N VAL A 403 -7.02 2.70 -9.67
CA VAL A 403 -8.13 1.77 -9.43
C VAL A 403 -7.55 0.40 -9.14
N MET A 404 -8.03 -0.22 -8.06
CA MET A 404 -7.69 -1.58 -7.65
C MET A 404 -8.96 -2.39 -7.47
N LEU A 405 -8.99 -3.58 -8.04
CA LEU A 405 -10.12 -4.51 -8.01
C LEU A 405 -9.63 -5.86 -7.49
N VAL A 406 -10.12 -6.27 -6.33
CA VAL A 406 -9.78 -7.55 -5.69
C VAL A 406 -10.99 -8.47 -5.78
N PHE A 407 -10.85 -9.53 -6.58
CA PHE A 407 -11.89 -10.52 -6.78
C PHE A 407 -11.99 -11.47 -5.58
N LEU A 408 -13.16 -11.50 -4.95
CA LEU A 408 -13.49 -12.39 -3.85
C LEU A 408 -14.07 -13.73 -4.35
N ARG A 409 -14.49 -13.76 -5.62
CA ARG A 409 -14.87 -14.96 -6.38
C ARG A 409 -14.21 -14.96 -7.75
N PRO A 410 -13.99 -16.14 -8.37
CA PRO A 410 -13.39 -16.22 -9.69
C PRO A 410 -14.12 -15.32 -10.71
N PRO A 411 -13.42 -14.48 -11.48
CA PRO A 411 -14.03 -13.53 -12.42
C PRO A 411 -14.96 -14.20 -13.44
N GLU A 412 -14.66 -15.44 -13.82
CA GLU A 412 -15.45 -16.22 -14.77
C GLU A 412 -16.85 -16.51 -14.23
N GLN A 413 -17.02 -16.66 -12.92
CA GLN A 413 -18.32 -16.88 -12.30
C GLN A 413 -19.20 -15.63 -12.35
N LEU A 414 -18.59 -14.43 -12.40
CA LEU A 414 -19.30 -13.17 -12.50
C LEU A 414 -19.92 -12.96 -13.88
N LEU A 415 -19.34 -13.57 -14.92
CA LEU A 415 -19.88 -13.56 -16.28
C LEU A 415 -21.13 -14.45 -16.44
N VAL A 416 -21.29 -15.46 -15.59
CA VAL A 416 -22.34 -16.50 -15.70
C VAL A 416 -23.59 -16.19 -14.87
N GLN A 417 -23.51 -15.34 -13.84
CA GLN A 417 -24.60 -15.08 -12.88
C GLN A 417 -25.75 -14.19 -13.39
N ARG A 418 -26.36 -14.52 -14.52
CA ARG A 418 -27.63 -13.91 -14.97
C ARG A 418 -28.78 -14.89 -15.00
#